data_AF-A0AAW0V6U8-F1
#
_entry.id   AF-A0AAW0V6U8-F1
#
_cell.length_a   1.000
_cell.length_b   1.000
_cell.length_c   1.000
_cell.angle_alpha   90.00
_cell.angle_beta   90.00
_cell.angle_gamma   90.00
#
_symmetry.space_group_name_H-M   'P 1'
#
loop_
_entity.id
_entity.type
_entity.pdbx_description
1 polymer ?
#
loop_
_entity_poly.entity_id
_entity_poly.type
_entity_poly.pdbx_seq_one_letter_code
_entity_poly.pdbx_strand_id
1 'polypeptide(L)'
;MKQGHLIRAVLVSLAAAREGRDKMAEEENVQIDPVVEEEEESTTYKPPPEKSLQEMIETDKEDESLRKYKETLLGSSAAGAVVVDPNNPKRVLVRKLVLLAEGQPEKELDLTGDLDALKDEAFTIKEGISYKIRIDFHVQREIVTGMKYIQRTFRKGLLVDKMTHMVGSYAPKEEVQSYTTPIEDAPSGLIARGHYTVKSLFTDDDNNEHLKWEWSFNIKKDWN
;
A
#
# COMPACT_ATOMS: atom_id res chain seq x y z
N MET A 1 -16.87 -2.83 1.25
CA MET A 1 -16.39 -4.24 1.24
C MET A 1 -16.42 -4.76 -0.20
N LYS A 2 -15.50 -4.32 -1.08
CA LYS A 2 -15.51 -4.70 -2.52
C LYS A 2 -14.14 -4.68 -3.26
N GLN A 3 -13.00 -4.55 -2.60
CA GLN A 3 -11.71 -4.40 -3.31
C GLN A 3 -10.91 -5.70 -3.57
N GLY A 4 -11.24 -6.82 -2.93
CA GLY A 4 -10.60 -8.12 -3.21
C GLY A 4 -11.20 -8.92 -4.37
N HIS A 5 -12.11 -8.33 -5.16
CA HIS A 5 -12.88 -9.04 -6.19
C HIS A 5 -12.24 -9.06 -7.58
N LEU A 6 -11.25 -8.21 -7.87
CA LEU A 6 -10.75 -8.05 -9.24
C LEU A 6 -9.82 -9.19 -9.67
N ILE A 7 -8.85 -9.58 -8.82
CA ILE A 7 -8.00 -10.77 -9.06
C ILE A 7 -8.87 -12.04 -9.16
N ARG A 8 -9.92 -12.11 -8.33
CA ARG A 8 -10.86 -13.23 -8.33
C ARG A 8 -11.71 -13.23 -9.60
N ALA A 9 -12.18 -12.10 -10.10
CA ALA A 9 -13.02 -12.03 -11.31
C ALA A 9 -12.25 -12.41 -12.58
N VAL A 10 -10.99 -12.00 -12.70
CA VAL A 10 -10.13 -12.38 -13.83
C VAL A 10 -9.85 -13.88 -13.78
N LEU A 11 -9.43 -14.43 -12.62
CA LEU A 11 -9.11 -15.86 -12.50
C LEU A 11 -10.34 -16.79 -12.51
N VAL A 12 -11.49 -16.36 -12.02
CA VAL A 12 -12.75 -17.14 -12.04
C VAL A 12 -13.32 -17.22 -13.47
N SER A 13 -13.23 -16.14 -14.25
CA SER A 13 -13.59 -16.18 -15.68
C SER A 13 -12.72 -17.17 -16.46
N LEU A 14 -11.43 -17.27 -16.11
CA LEU A 14 -10.48 -18.24 -16.64
C LEU A 14 -10.80 -19.70 -16.23
N ALA A 15 -11.33 -19.93 -15.03
CA ALA A 15 -11.71 -21.27 -14.56
C ALA A 15 -13.00 -21.78 -15.23
N ALA A 16 -14.00 -20.90 -15.41
CA ALA A 16 -15.27 -21.25 -16.05
C ALA A 16 -15.12 -21.61 -17.54
N ALA A 17 -14.13 -21.04 -18.22
CA ALA A 17 -13.82 -21.38 -19.61
C ALA A 17 -13.27 -22.82 -19.79
N ARG A 18 -12.80 -23.46 -18.70
CA ARG A 18 -12.07 -24.74 -18.74
C ARG A 18 -12.94 -25.98 -18.52
N GLU A 19 -14.13 -25.86 -17.91
CA GLU A 19 -15.05 -27.01 -17.71
C GLU A 19 -15.71 -27.51 -19.01
N GLY A 20 -15.47 -26.85 -20.15
CA GLY A 20 -16.11 -27.18 -21.43
C GLY A 20 -15.29 -27.96 -22.46
N ARG A 21 -13.98 -28.19 -22.28
CA ARG A 21 -13.15 -28.76 -23.37
C ARG A 21 -12.00 -29.66 -22.89
N ASP A 22 -12.30 -30.95 -22.76
CA ASP A 22 -11.28 -32.00 -22.83
C ASP A 22 -10.81 -32.16 -24.29
N LYS A 23 -9.55 -31.78 -24.57
CA LYS A 23 -8.55 -32.51 -25.38
C LYS A 23 -7.47 -31.58 -25.99
N MET A 24 -6.24 -32.07 -25.86
CA MET A 24 -5.03 -31.82 -26.66
C MET A 24 -4.21 -30.55 -26.40
N ALA A 25 -2.90 -30.79 -26.38
CA ALA A 25 -1.83 -29.87 -26.09
C ALA A 25 -1.58 -28.91 -27.25
N GLU A 26 -1.62 -27.62 -26.94
CA GLU A 26 -1.00 -26.54 -27.69
C GLU A 26 -0.57 -25.48 -26.65
N GLU A 27 0.54 -24.79 -26.91
CA GLU A 27 0.92 -23.59 -26.15
C GLU A 27 -0.19 -22.55 -26.31
N GLU A 28 -1.20 -22.59 -25.43
CA GLU A 28 -2.23 -21.57 -25.38
C GLU A 28 -1.57 -20.27 -24.90
N ASN A 29 -1.41 -19.33 -25.83
CA ASN A 29 -1.21 -17.92 -25.55
C ASN A 29 -2.48 -17.39 -24.86
N VAL A 30 -2.61 -17.66 -23.56
CA VAL A 30 -3.69 -17.17 -22.73
C VAL A 30 -3.55 -15.66 -22.61
N GLN A 31 -4.41 -14.92 -23.31
CA GLN A 31 -4.53 -13.47 -23.18
C GLN A 31 -4.81 -13.11 -21.73
N ILE A 32 -3.88 -12.40 -21.10
CA ILE A 32 -4.13 -11.68 -19.85
C ILE A 32 -4.77 -10.37 -20.28
N ASP A 33 -6.08 -10.24 -20.06
CA ASP A 33 -6.77 -9.00 -20.37
C ASP A 33 -6.17 -7.87 -19.51
N PRO A 34 -5.76 -6.75 -20.13
CA PRO A 34 -5.25 -5.61 -19.37
C PRO A 34 -6.35 -5.09 -18.45
N VAL A 35 -5.98 -4.73 -17.23
CA VAL A 35 -6.87 -3.96 -16.36
C VAL A 35 -7.20 -2.66 -17.09
N VAL A 36 -8.46 -2.50 -17.51
CA VAL A 36 -8.96 -1.22 -17.99
C VAL A 36 -8.84 -0.25 -16.82
N GLU A 37 -8.15 0.88 -17.03
CA GLU A 37 -8.17 1.97 -16.05
C GLU A 37 -9.60 2.52 -16.00
N GLU A 38 -10.47 1.86 -15.23
CA GLU A 38 -11.76 2.42 -14.85
C GLU A 38 -11.45 3.69 -14.06
N GLU A 39 -11.97 4.82 -14.53
CA GLU A 39 -11.95 6.08 -13.79
C GLU A 39 -12.54 5.79 -12.41
N GLU A 40 -11.73 5.99 -11.36
CA GLU A 40 -12.17 5.81 -9.98
C GLU A 40 -13.48 6.58 -9.81
N GLU A 41 -14.58 5.90 -9.46
CA GLU A 41 -15.88 6.53 -9.19
C GLU A 41 -15.61 7.77 -8.36
N SER A 42 -15.83 8.96 -8.95
CA SER A 42 -15.43 10.21 -8.32
C SER A 42 -16.22 10.37 -7.04
N THR A 43 -15.60 10.01 -5.92
CA THR A 43 -16.18 10.22 -4.62
C THR A 43 -16.41 11.72 -4.49
N THR A 44 -17.60 12.15 -4.08
CA THR A 44 -17.91 13.59 -3.84
C THR A 44 -17.11 14.17 -2.66
N TYR A 45 -16.17 13.40 -2.10
CA TYR A 45 -15.28 13.82 -1.04
C TYR A 45 -14.41 14.98 -1.50
N LYS A 46 -14.37 16.03 -0.67
CA LYS A 46 -13.49 17.17 -0.84
C LYS A 46 -12.51 17.16 0.32
N PRO A 47 -11.19 17.16 0.07
CA PRO A 47 -10.19 17.30 1.11
C PRO A 47 -10.48 18.49 2.03
N PRO A 48 -10.19 18.37 3.33
CA PRO A 48 -10.27 19.51 4.24
C PRO A 48 -9.28 20.61 3.80
N PRO A 49 -9.54 21.88 4.13
CA PRO A 49 -8.56 22.93 3.91
C PRO A 49 -7.31 22.67 4.78
N GLU A 50 -6.12 22.91 4.22
CA GLU A 50 -4.87 22.83 4.98
C GLU A 50 -4.92 23.78 6.19
N LYS A 51 -4.58 23.24 7.36
CA LYS A 51 -4.37 23.99 8.60
C LYS A 51 -3.13 23.45 9.28
N SER A 52 -2.30 24.33 9.82
CA SER A 52 -1.12 23.91 10.56
C SER A 52 -1.50 23.32 11.92
N LEU A 53 -0.65 22.44 12.44
CA LEU A 53 -0.78 21.87 13.77
C LEU A 53 -0.88 22.96 14.84
N GLN A 54 -0.09 24.04 14.70
CA GLN A 54 -0.10 25.16 15.64
C GLN A 54 -1.44 25.90 15.64
N GLU A 55 -1.97 26.24 14.47
CA GLU A 55 -3.28 26.88 14.35
C GLU A 55 -4.39 25.99 14.92
N MET A 56 -4.30 24.68 14.70
CA MET A 56 -5.26 23.71 15.25
C MET A 56 -5.24 23.67 16.78
N ILE A 57 -4.05 23.77 17.39
CA ILE A 57 -3.90 23.81 18.86
C ILE A 57 -4.38 25.15 19.43
N GLU A 58 -4.12 26.25 18.74
CA GLU A 58 -4.44 27.60 19.22
C GLU A 58 -5.93 27.95 19.08
N THR A 59 -6.61 27.39 18.08
CA THR A 59 -8.06 27.51 17.93
C THR A 59 -8.76 26.90 19.15
N ASP A 60 -9.78 27.55 19.70
CA ASP A 60 -10.59 27.08 20.85
C ASP A 60 -9.80 26.76 22.12
N LYS A 61 -8.65 27.40 22.34
CA LYS A 61 -7.80 27.17 23.52
C LYS A 61 -8.49 27.52 24.86
N GLU A 62 -9.56 28.28 24.82
CA GLU A 62 -10.34 28.61 26.02
C GLU A 62 -11.37 27.53 26.37
N ASP A 63 -11.66 26.60 25.44
CA ASP A 63 -12.59 25.50 25.67
C ASP A 63 -11.85 24.27 26.23
N GLU A 64 -12.13 23.95 27.48
CA GLU A 64 -11.49 22.81 28.18
C GLU A 64 -11.79 21.47 27.50
N SER A 65 -13.00 21.29 26.96
CA SER A 65 -13.42 20.04 26.34
C SER A 65 -12.70 19.80 25.01
N LEU A 66 -12.60 20.85 24.17
CA LEU A 66 -11.89 20.79 22.89
C LEU A 66 -10.38 20.66 23.09
N ARG A 67 -9.82 21.28 24.14
CA ARG A 67 -8.42 21.06 24.50
C ARG A 67 -8.12 19.62 24.87
N LYS A 68 -8.90 19.02 25.79
CA LYS A 68 -8.74 17.61 26.17
C LYS A 68 -8.91 16.67 24.98
N TYR A 69 -9.84 16.98 24.08
CA TYR A 69 -10.04 16.24 22.84
C TYR A 69 -8.80 16.30 21.93
N LYS A 70 -8.25 17.49 21.69
CA LYS A 70 -7.03 17.68 20.89
C LYS A 70 -5.81 17.01 21.53
N GLU A 71 -5.64 17.12 22.85
CA GLU A 71 -4.57 16.43 23.59
C GLU A 71 -4.69 14.91 23.44
N THR A 72 -5.89 14.35 23.48
CA THR A 72 -6.12 12.91 23.30
C THR A 72 -5.78 12.45 21.87
N LEU A 73 -6.11 13.25 20.86
CA LEU A 73 -5.83 12.91 19.46
C LEU A 73 -4.35 13.11 19.07
N LEU A 74 -3.75 14.21 19.51
CA LEU A 74 -2.40 14.61 19.11
C LEU A 74 -1.33 14.00 20.01
N GLY A 75 -1.67 13.60 21.24
CA GLY A 75 -0.73 13.06 22.20
C GLY A 75 0.48 13.98 22.40
N SER A 76 1.69 13.45 22.20
CA SER A 76 2.94 14.20 22.28
C SER A 76 3.00 15.41 21.33
N SER A 77 2.27 15.38 20.21
CA SER A 77 2.23 16.49 19.24
C SER A 77 1.42 17.69 19.70
N ALA A 78 0.64 17.57 20.79
CA ALA A 78 0.01 18.74 21.41
C ALA A 78 1.04 19.70 22.04
N ALA A 79 2.24 19.20 22.38
CA ALA A 79 3.30 19.98 23.02
C ALA A 79 4.20 20.75 22.04
N GLY A 80 4.08 20.49 20.73
CA GLY A 80 4.88 21.14 19.70
C GLY A 80 5.17 20.26 18.49
N ALA A 81 5.92 20.83 17.53
CA ALA A 81 6.30 20.12 16.31
C ALA A 81 7.29 18.99 16.62
N VAL A 82 6.84 17.74 16.43
CA VAL A 82 7.71 16.56 16.53
C VAL A 82 8.57 16.46 15.28
N VAL A 83 9.89 16.32 15.45
CA VAL A 83 10.86 16.19 14.35
C VAL A 83 11.73 14.96 14.60
N VAL A 84 11.61 13.97 13.72
CA VAL A 84 12.35 12.70 13.80
C VAL A 84 13.66 12.78 13.03
N ASP A 85 13.64 13.42 11.86
CA ASP A 85 14.82 13.66 11.04
C ASP A 85 14.90 15.16 10.66
N PRO A 86 15.74 15.93 11.36
CA PRO A 86 15.91 17.36 11.10
C PRO A 86 16.43 17.67 9.69
N ASN A 87 17.20 16.75 9.09
CA ASN A 87 17.81 16.95 7.77
C ASN A 87 16.85 16.62 6.63
N ASN A 88 15.78 15.88 6.93
CA ASN A 88 14.74 15.57 5.95
C ASN A 88 13.59 16.60 6.04
N PRO A 89 13.30 17.37 4.98
CA PRO A 89 12.21 18.33 4.99
C PRO A 89 10.83 17.68 4.82
N LYS A 90 10.75 16.40 4.42
CA LYS A 90 9.47 15.71 4.20
C LYS A 90 8.71 15.53 5.53
N ARG A 91 7.38 15.65 5.46
CA ARG A 91 6.46 15.38 6.58
C ARG A 91 6.33 13.88 6.87
N VAL A 92 6.40 13.04 5.83
CA VAL A 92 6.32 11.58 5.95
C VAL A 92 7.63 10.95 5.56
N LEU A 93 8.15 10.09 6.45
CA LEU A 93 9.38 9.34 6.26
C LEU A 93 9.02 7.85 6.22
N VAL A 94 8.78 7.33 5.01
CA VAL A 94 8.53 5.89 4.82
C VAL A 94 9.84 5.14 5.06
N ARG A 95 9.82 4.15 5.97
CA ARG A 95 11.02 3.46 6.45
C ARG A 95 11.18 2.09 5.81
N LYS A 96 10.13 1.27 5.84
CA LYS A 96 10.19 -0.08 5.27
C LYS A 96 8.81 -0.59 4.84
N LEU A 97 8.84 -1.52 3.90
CA LEU A 97 7.71 -2.38 3.56
C LEU A 97 7.98 -3.77 4.11
N VAL A 98 7.00 -4.37 4.77
CA VAL A 98 7.11 -5.70 5.36
C VAL A 98 6.03 -6.60 4.79
N LEU A 99 6.45 -7.71 4.20
CA LEU A 99 5.58 -8.78 3.74
C LEU A 99 5.32 -9.77 4.88
N LEU A 100 4.05 -9.90 5.25
CA LEU A 100 3.56 -10.79 6.30
C LEU A 100 2.81 -11.95 5.65
N ALA A 101 3.53 -13.01 5.27
CA ALA A 101 2.91 -14.20 4.70
C ALA A 101 2.61 -15.25 5.79
N GLU A 102 1.48 -15.94 5.65
CA GLU A 102 1.06 -16.95 6.63
C GLU A 102 2.13 -18.04 6.84
N GLY A 103 2.49 -18.29 8.11
CA GLY A 103 3.45 -19.33 8.46
C GLY A 103 4.88 -19.08 7.97
N GLN A 104 5.23 -17.86 7.58
CA GLN A 104 6.59 -17.46 7.19
C GLN A 104 7.11 -16.33 8.11
N PRO A 105 8.44 -16.21 8.28
CA PRO A 105 9.02 -15.05 8.92
C PRO A 105 8.73 -13.76 8.12
N GLU A 106 8.68 -12.63 8.82
CA GLU A 106 8.54 -11.32 8.18
C GLU A 106 9.69 -11.10 7.20
N LYS A 107 9.36 -10.62 5.99
CA LYS A 107 10.36 -10.19 5.00
C LYS A 107 10.24 -8.69 4.80
N GLU A 108 11.36 -7.98 4.89
CA GLU A 108 11.37 -6.52 4.89
C GLU A 108 12.13 -5.97 3.67
N LEU A 109 11.65 -4.86 3.11
CA LEU A 109 12.38 -4.00 2.19
C LEU A 109 12.71 -2.70 2.92
N ASP A 110 13.99 -2.36 3.01
CA ASP A 110 14.42 -1.07 3.51
C ASP A 110 14.14 0.01 2.45
N LEU A 111 13.30 0.97 2.78
CA LEU A 111 12.90 2.07 1.90
C LEU A 111 13.68 3.36 2.18
N THR A 112 14.70 3.29 3.04
CA THR A 112 15.59 4.43 3.35
C THR A 112 16.90 4.41 2.57
N GLY A 113 17.25 3.26 1.99
CA GLY A 113 18.47 3.04 1.21
C GLY A 113 18.29 3.29 -0.29
N ASP A 114 19.01 2.49 -1.09
CA ASP A 114 18.94 2.53 -2.55
C ASP A 114 17.68 1.83 -3.06
N LEU A 115 16.70 2.64 -3.48
CA LEU A 115 15.42 2.13 -3.98
C LEU A 115 15.54 1.42 -5.33
N ASP A 116 16.59 1.69 -6.12
CA ASP A 116 16.77 1.01 -7.40
C ASP A 116 17.22 -0.43 -7.23
N ALA A 117 17.98 -0.71 -6.16
CA ALA A 117 18.40 -2.08 -5.80
C ALA A 117 17.21 -3.00 -5.44
N LEU A 118 16.10 -2.42 -4.96
CA LEU A 118 14.90 -3.18 -4.58
C LEU A 118 14.22 -3.89 -5.77
N LYS A 119 14.52 -3.47 -7.00
CA LYS A 119 14.01 -4.14 -8.21
C LYS A 119 14.61 -5.53 -8.38
N ASP A 120 15.86 -5.69 -7.98
CA ASP A 120 16.62 -6.95 -8.07
C ASP A 120 16.29 -7.90 -6.91
N GLU A 121 15.79 -7.37 -5.78
CA GLU A 121 15.36 -8.15 -4.63
C GLU A 121 13.92 -8.68 -4.80
N ALA A 122 13.80 -9.88 -5.41
CA ALA A 122 12.51 -10.50 -5.64
C ALA A 122 12.06 -11.42 -4.49
N PHE A 123 11.00 -11.04 -3.76
CA PHE A 123 10.41 -11.93 -2.76
C PHE A 123 9.79 -13.18 -3.40
N THR A 124 10.05 -14.37 -2.88
CA THR A 124 9.27 -15.55 -3.24
C THR A 124 8.02 -15.63 -2.37
N ILE A 125 6.85 -15.75 -3.01
CA ILE A 125 5.53 -15.96 -2.41
C ILE A 125 4.98 -17.30 -2.91
N LYS A 126 4.56 -18.18 -1.99
CA LYS A 126 3.89 -19.42 -2.35
C LYS A 126 2.49 -19.12 -2.89
N GLU A 127 2.13 -19.75 -3.99
CA GLU A 127 0.79 -19.62 -4.56
C GLU A 127 -0.30 -20.06 -3.59
N GLY A 128 -1.46 -19.40 -3.62
CA GLY A 128 -2.61 -19.74 -2.79
C GLY A 128 -2.45 -19.42 -1.29
N ILE A 129 -1.36 -18.78 -0.88
CA ILE A 129 -1.19 -18.37 0.52
C ILE A 129 -1.75 -16.98 0.79
N SER A 130 -2.29 -16.80 1.99
CA SER A 130 -2.67 -15.49 2.49
C SER A 130 -1.46 -14.67 2.94
N TYR A 131 -1.44 -13.40 2.59
CA TYR A 131 -0.43 -12.45 3.03
C TYR A 131 -1.04 -11.06 3.34
N LYS A 132 -0.27 -10.23 4.04
CA LYS A 132 -0.52 -8.80 4.24
C LYS A 132 0.74 -8.02 3.94
N ILE A 133 0.58 -6.74 3.63
CA ILE A 133 1.68 -5.78 3.53
C ILE A 133 1.56 -4.81 4.70
N ARG A 134 2.65 -4.63 5.45
CA ARG A 134 2.78 -3.59 6.48
C ARG A 134 3.76 -2.52 5.98
N ILE A 135 3.37 -1.25 6.06
CA ILE A 135 4.23 -0.11 5.73
C ILE A 135 4.52 0.62 7.03
N ASP A 136 5.80 0.74 7.37
CA ASP A 136 6.27 1.43 8.56
C ASP A 136 6.82 2.81 8.17
N PHE A 137 6.37 3.85 8.86
CA PHE A 137 6.69 5.24 8.53
C PHE A 137 6.70 6.12 9.78
N HIS A 138 7.34 7.28 9.68
CA HIS A 138 7.18 8.36 10.65
C HIS A 138 6.43 9.51 10.01
N VAL A 139 5.67 10.24 10.84
CA VAL A 139 5.13 11.54 10.50
C VAL A 139 5.81 12.56 11.40
N GLN A 140 6.25 13.66 10.81
CA GLN A 140 6.92 14.76 11.50
C GLN A 140 6.40 16.11 11.02
N ARG A 141 6.58 17.13 11.86
CA ARG A 141 6.27 18.56 11.64
C ARG A 141 4.77 18.86 11.63
N GLU A 142 4.03 18.28 10.69
CA GLU A 142 2.62 18.60 10.44
C GLU A 142 1.76 17.33 10.36
N ILE A 143 0.46 17.49 10.61
CA ILE A 143 -0.52 16.42 10.39
C ILE A 143 -0.59 16.14 8.89
N VAL A 144 -0.68 14.87 8.54
CA VAL A 144 -0.90 14.42 7.17
C VAL A 144 -2.27 13.78 7.10
N THR A 145 -3.12 14.31 6.22
CA THR A 145 -4.50 13.88 6.10
C THR A 145 -4.73 13.01 4.87
N GLY A 146 -5.52 11.95 5.03
CA GLY A 146 -5.93 11.11 3.90
C GLY A 146 -4.77 10.42 3.20
N MET A 147 -3.79 9.93 3.97
CA MET A 147 -2.71 9.13 3.39
C MET A 147 -3.28 7.91 2.66
N LYS A 148 -2.68 7.61 1.52
CA LYS A 148 -3.07 6.57 0.58
C LYS A 148 -1.83 5.78 0.15
N TYR A 149 -1.98 4.46 0.11
CA TYR A 149 -1.04 3.57 -0.51
C TYR A 149 -1.62 3.08 -1.84
N ILE A 150 -0.93 3.37 -2.94
CA ILE A 150 -1.32 2.96 -4.28
C ILE A 150 -0.30 1.94 -4.76
N GLN A 151 -0.80 0.81 -5.24
CA GLN A 151 0.02 -0.28 -5.77
C GLN A 151 -0.47 -0.64 -7.17
N ARG A 152 0.47 -0.73 -8.11
CA ARG A 152 0.24 -1.19 -9.48
C ARG A 152 1.13 -2.40 -9.73
N THR A 153 0.52 -3.54 -10.01
CA THR A 153 1.20 -4.81 -10.22
C THR A 153 1.28 -5.12 -11.71
N PHE A 154 2.48 -5.40 -12.19
CA PHE A 154 2.77 -5.68 -13.59
C PHE A 154 3.30 -7.09 -13.74
N ARG A 155 2.96 -7.71 -14.87
CA ARG A 155 3.51 -9.00 -15.29
C ARG A 155 3.90 -8.93 -16.74
N LYS A 156 5.16 -9.24 -17.06
CA LYS A 156 5.72 -9.10 -18.43
C LYS A 156 5.43 -7.72 -19.04
N GLY A 157 5.47 -6.67 -18.22
CA GLY A 157 5.17 -5.29 -18.62
C GLY A 157 3.68 -4.92 -18.74
N LEU A 158 2.76 -5.88 -18.61
CA LEU A 158 1.31 -5.63 -18.63
C LEU A 158 0.80 -5.35 -17.22
N LEU A 159 -0.02 -4.31 -17.05
CA LEU A 159 -0.70 -4.03 -15.79
C LEU A 159 -1.77 -5.11 -15.55
N VAL A 160 -1.59 -5.90 -14.48
CA VAL A 160 -2.48 -7.02 -14.15
C VAL A 160 -3.32 -6.76 -12.90
N ASP A 161 -2.95 -5.78 -12.09
CA ASP A 161 -3.71 -5.37 -10.91
C ASP A 161 -3.36 -3.92 -10.50
N LYS A 162 -4.35 -3.21 -9.96
CA LYS A 162 -4.21 -1.88 -9.38
C LYS A 162 -5.07 -1.83 -8.12
N MET A 163 -4.47 -1.40 -7.01
CA MET A 163 -5.17 -1.20 -5.74
C MET A 163 -4.80 0.15 -5.13
N THR A 164 -5.76 0.74 -4.43
CA THR A 164 -5.59 1.96 -3.64
C THR A 164 -6.17 1.71 -2.25
N HIS A 165 -5.32 1.78 -1.24
CA HIS A 165 -5.69 1.61 0.15
C HIS A 165 -5.65 2.96 0.89
N MET A 166 -6.78 3.35 1.47
CA MET A 166 -6.83 4.47 2.41
C MET A 166 -6.12 4.05 3.70
N VAL A 167 -5.03 4.74 4.00
CA VAL A 167 -4.19 4.53 5.19
C VAL A 167 -4.76 5.35 6.35
N GLY A 168 -5.15 6.60 6.09
CA GLY A 168 -5.81 7.48 7.06
C GLY A 168 -5.03 8.75 7.36
N SER A 169 -5.39 9.43 8.43
CA SER A 169 -4.73 10.68 8.85
C SER A 169 -3.86 10.44 10.08
N TYR A 170 -2.66 10.99 10.07
CA TYR A 170 -1.64 10.74 11.09
C TYR A 170 -1.06 12.05 11.58
N ALA A 171 -1.01 12.21 12.90
CA ALA A 171 -0.28 13.30 13.53
C ALA A 171 1.22 12.98 13.59
N PRO A 172 2.07 14.01 13.73
CA PRO A 172 3.48 13.80 14.03
C PRO A 172 3.68 12.92 15.26
N LYS A 173 4.69 12.07 15.27
CA LYS A 173 4.99 11.17 16.40
C LYS A 173 6.45 10.70 16.34
N GLU A 174 7.09 10.55 17.50
CA GLU A 174 8.49 10.08 17.56
C GLU A 174 8.58 8.60 17.26
N GLU A 175 7.60 7.83 17.72
CA GLU A 175 7.51 6.40 17.46
C GLU A 175 7.07 6.09 16.02
N VAL A 176 7.59 4.98 15.49
CA VAL A 176 7.17 4.43 14.21
C VAL A 176 5.66 4.16 14.22
N GLN A 177 5.00 4.62 13.16
CA GLN A 177 3.61 4.32 12.86
C GLN A 177 3.56 3.30 11.73
N SER A 178 2.53 2.46 11.72
CA SER A 178 2.40 1.38 10.73
C SER A 178 0.98 1.30 10.18
N TYR A 179 0.88 1.01 8.89
CA TYR A 179 -0.37 0.59 8.25
C TYR A 179 -0.23 -0.83 7.74
N THR A 180 -1.22 -1.68 8.00
CA THR A 180 -1.25 -3.05 7.45
C THR A 180 -2.47 -3.20 6.55
N THR A 181 -2.25 -3.67 5.33
CA THR A 181 -3.32 -3.93 4.36
C THR A 181 -4.28 -5.02 4.88
N PRO A 182 -5.50 -5.10 4.33
CA PRO A 182 -6.33 -6.29 4.47
C PRO A 182 -5.60 -7.56 4.01
N ILE A 183 -6.11 -8.72 4.43
CA ILE A 183 -5.59 -10.02 3.97
C ILE A 183 -5.85 -10.15 2.46
N GLU A 184 -4.83 -10.57 1.73
CA GLU A 184 -4.89 -10.93 0.33
C GLU A 184 -4.43 -12.36 0.13
N ASP A 185 -4.95 -13.04 -0.90
CA ASP A 185 -4.54 -14.38 -1.27
C ASP A 185 -3.69 -14.34 -2.55
N ALA A 186 -2.50 -14.94 -2.51
CA ALA A 186 -1.65 -15.05 -3.68
C ALA A 186 -2.34 -15.91 -4.76
N PRO A 187 -2.37 -15.47 -6.03
CA PRO A 187 -3.03 -16.25 -7.07
C PRO A 187 -2.33 -17.59 -7.30
N SER A 188 -3.10 -18.58 -7.75
CA SER A 188 -2.62 -19.96 -7.90
C SER A 188 -2.81 -20.54 -9.29
N GLY A 189 -1.97 -21.52 -9.63
CA GLY A 189 -2.01 -22.25 -10.89
C GLY A 189 -0.81 -21.92 -11.77
N LEU A 190 -0.55 -22.79 -12.75
CA LEU A 190 0.59 -22.66 -13.67
C LEU A 190 0.65 -21.30 -14.35
N ILE A 191 -0.52 -20.74 -14.71
CA ILE A 191 -0.63 -19.44 -15.35
C ILE A 191 -0.30 -18.31 -14.37
N ALA A 192 -0.59 -18.40 -13.08
CA ALA A 192 -0.32 -17.33 -12.11
C ALA A 192 1.14 -17.32 -11.61
N ARG A 193 1.87 -18.42 -11.76
CA ARG A 193 3.27 -18.48 -11.34
C ARG A 193 4.17 -17.61 -12.21
N GLY A 194 5.21 -17.06 -11.62
CA GLY A 194 6.22 -16.24 -12.32
C GLY A 194 6.52 -14.93 -11.63
N HIS A 195 7.23 -14.07 -12.36
CA HIS A 195 7.72 -12.79 -11.87
C HIS A 195 6.69 -11.67 -12.03
N TYR A 196 6.58 -10.86 -10.99
CA TYR A 196 5.73 -9.68 -10.91
C TYR A 196 6.57 -8.48 -10.47
N THR A 197 6.33 -7.35 -11.12
CA THR A 197 6.93 -6.06 -10.77
C THR A 197 5.84 -5.18 -10.18
N VAL A 198 6.12 -4.59 -9.03
CA VAL A 198 5.17 -3.76 -8.29
C VAL A 198 5.68 -2.34 -8.25
N LYS A 199 4.86 -1.40 -8.71
CA LYS A 199 5.09 0.04 -8.54
C LYS A 199 4.23 0.53 -7.40
N SER A 200 4.89 1.04 -6.36
CA SER A 200 4.27 1.47 -5.11
C SER A 200 4.41 2.98 -4.96
N LEU A 201 3.34 3.62 -4.49
CA LEU A 201 3.27 5.06 -4.24
C LEU A 201 2.57 5.31 -2.90
N PHE A 202 3.22 6.05 -2.03
CA PHE A 202 2.67 6.56 -0.78
C PHE A 202 2.41 8.07 -0.93
N THR A 203 1.15 8.47 -0.83
CA THR A 203 0.67 9.84 -1.11
C THR A 203 -0.43 10.23 -0.12
N ASP A 204 -1.00 11.42 -0.23
CA ASP A 204 -2.04 11.96 0.64
C ASP A 204 -3.17 12.66 -0.14
N ASP A 205 -4.08 13.34 0.57
CA ASP A 205 -5.17 14.11 -0.05
C ASP A 205 -4.69 15.38 -0.77
N ASP A 206 -3.51 15.90 -0.41
CA ASP A 206 -2.88 17.07 -1.02
C ASP A 206 -2.02 16.69 -2.25
N ASN A 207 -1.99 15.40 -2.61
CA ASN A 207 -1.20 14.81 -3.69
C ASN A 207 0.32 14.93 -3.49
N ASN A 208 0.79 15.00 -2.25
CA ASN A 208 2.21 14.98 -1.96
C ASN A 208 2.79 13.59 -2.24
N GLU A 209 3.79 13.49 -3.12
CA GLU A 209 4.55 12.25 -3.29
C GLU A 209 5.52 12.04 -2.12
N HIS A 210 5.10 11.30 -1.09
CA HIS A 210 5.95 11.02 0.06
C HIS A 210 7.08 10.06 -0.31
N LEU A 211 6.73 8.94 -0.94
CA LEU A 211 7.67 7.98 -1.49
C LEU A 211 7.06 7.21 -2.66
N LYS A 212 7.88 6.99 -3.69
CA LYS A 212 7.57 6.13 -4.83
C LYS A 212 8.73 5.17 -5.05
N TRP A 213 8.43 3.89 -5.17
CA TRP A 213 9.45 2.85 -5.35
C TRP A 213 8.91 1.70 -6.20
N GLU A 214 9.83 0.88 -6.67
CA GLU A 214 9.53 -0.33 -7.44
C GLU A 214 10.21 -1.51 -6.77
N TRP A 215 9.51 -2.63 -6.67
CA TRP A 215 10.01 -3.87 -6.10
C TRP A 215 9.42 -5.06 -6.85
N SER A 216 9.92 -6.26 -6.59
CA SER A 216 9.45 -7.44 -7.30
C SER A 216 9.16 -8.62 -6.40
N PHE A 217 8.30 -9.52 -6.88
CA PHE A 217 8.05 -10.80 -6.24
C PHE A 217 7.81 -11.89 -7.27
N ASN A 218 8.05 -13.13 -6.87
CA ASN A 218 7.85 -14.32 -7.65
C ASN A 218 6.78 -15.19 -7.00
N ILE A 219 5.75 -15.55 -7.74
CA ILE A 219 4.78 -16.57 -7.33
C ILE A 219 5.31 -17.93 -7.74
N LYS A 220 5.50 -18.81 -6.76
CA LYS A 220 5.98 -20.18 -6.96
C LYS A 220 5.03 -21.21 -6.34
N LYS A 221 5.17 -22.46 -6.76
CA LYS A 221 4.41 -23.58 -6.17
C LYS A 221 4.76 -23.80 -4.70
N ASP A 222 6.03 -23.59 -4.36
CA ASP A 222 6.59 -23.75 -3.03
C ASP A 222 7.54 -22.57 -2.73
N TRP A 223 7.97 -22.45 -1.48
CA TRP A 223 8.83 -21.33 -1.04
C TRP A 223 10.27 -21.37 -1.57
N ASN A 224 10.68 -22.51 -2.13
CA ASN A 224 12.00 -22.74 -2.76
C ASN A 224 11.94 -22.47 -4.26
#